data_AF-A0A529ZC22-F1
#
_entry.id   AF-A0A529ZC22-F1
#
_cell.length_a   1.000
_cell.length_b   1.000
_cell.length_c   1.000
_cell.angle_alpha   90.00
_cell.angle_beta   90.00
_cell.angle_gamma   90.00
#
_symmetry.space_group_name_H-M   'P 1'
#
loop_
_entity.id
_entity.type
_entity.pdbx_description
1 polymer ?
#
loop_
_entity_poly.entity_id
_entity_poly.type
_entity_poly.pdbx_seq_one_letter_code
_entity_poly.pdbx_strand_id
1 'polypeptide(L)' 'KMFSKLAREITVAAKTGTPDPAMNPRLRLAVQNAKAVSMPKDNIQRAINKASAGDGENYEAVRYEGYGPGGVALIVEALT' A
#
# COMPACT_ATOMS: atom_id res chain seq x y z
N LYS A 1 -2.61 -5.90 -12.82
CA LYS A 1 -3.95 -5.85 -12.19
C LYS A 1 -3.96 -4.73 -11.14
N MET A 2 -4.37 -3.53 -11.54
CA MET A 2 -4.22 -2.26 -10.80
C MET A 2 -4.87 -2.28 -9.40
N PHE A 3 -6.04 -2.93 -9.27
CA PHE A 3 -6.74 -3.08 -7.99
C PHE A 3 -5.97 -3.87 -6.95
N SER A 4 -5.23 -4.92 -7.35
CA SER A 4 -4.43 -5.71 -6.41
C SER A 4 -3.28 -4.90 -5.82
N LYS A 5 -2.65 -4.02 -6.62
CA LYS A 5 -1.58 -3.13 -6.15
C LYS A 5 -2.10 -2.12 -5.14
N LEU A 6 -3.23 -1.46 -5.46
CA LEU A 6 -3.88 -0.49 -4.57
C LEU A 6 -4.39 -1.12 -3.27
N ALA A 7 -4.97 -2.33 -3.33
CA ALA A 7 -5.40 -3.05 -2.14
C ALA A 7 -4.22 -3.39 -1.21
N ARG A 8 -3.06 -3.77 -1.76
CA ARG A 8 -1.84 -4.02 -0.98
C ARG A 8 -1.32 -2.73 -0.36
N GLU A 9 -1.33 -1.63 -1.10
CA GLU A 9 -0.93 -0.30 -0.60
C GLU A 9 -1.83 0.19 0.54
N ILE A 10 -3.14 0.02 0.44
CA ILE A 10 -4.11 0.33 1.51
C ILE A 10 -3.82 -0.51 2.75
N THR A 11 -3.61 -1.83 2.57
CA THR A 11 -3.31 -2.75 3.68
C THR A 11 -2.04 -2.35 4.41
N VAL A 12 -0.97 -2.04 3.68
CA VAL A 12 0.32 -1.62 4.26
C VAL A 12 0.20 -0.28 4.97
N ALA A 13 -0.49 0.69 4.36
CA ALA A 13 -0.70 2.00 4.98
C ALA A 13 -1.52 1.89 6.27
N ALA A 14 -2.55 1.05 6.29
CA ALA A 14 -3.36 0.79 7.49
C ALA A 14 -2.63 -0.04 8.55
N LYS A 15 -1.65 -0.87 8.18
CA LYS A 15 -0.84 -1.67 9.12
C LYS A 15 0.31 -0.88 9.76
N THR A 16 0.91 0.04 9.00
CA THR A 16 2.04 0.87 9.47
C THR A 16 1.61 2.08 10.31
N GLY A 17 0.32 2.39 10.35
CA GLY A 17 -0.24 3.48 11.14
C GLY A 17 -1.60 3.12 11.71
N THR A 18 -2.41 4.13 12.01
CA THR A 18 -3.79 3.91 12.43
C THR A 18 -4.66 3.49 11.24
N PRO A 19 -5.60 2.54 11.41
CA PRO A 19 -6.54 2.11 10.36
C PRO A 19 -7.68 3.13 10.15
N ASP A 20 -7.39 4.41 10.35
CA ASP A 20 -8.32 5.52 10.15
C ASP A 20 -7.73 6.50 9.12
N PRO A 21 -8.34 6.66 7.94
CA PRO A 21 -7.90 7.63 6.93
C PRO A 21 -7.89 9.09 7.42
N ALA A 22 -8.60 9.44 8.49
CA ALA A 22 -8.52 10.78 9.08
C ALA A 22 -7.18 11.00 9.79
N MET A 23 -6.71 9.99 10.53
CA MET A 23 -5.51 10.03 11.37
C MET A 23 -4.24 9.53 10.66
N ASN A 24 -4.38 8.95 9.47
CA ASN A 24 -3.27 8.39 8.69
C ASN A 24 -3.20 9.00 7.27
N PRO A 25 -2.30 9.97 7.03
CA PRO A 25 -2.15 10.63 5.74
C PRO A 25 -1.80 9.66 4.60
N ARG A 26 -1.03 8.61 4.88
CA ARG A 26 -0.63 7.59 3.91
C ARG A 26 -1.83 6.75 3.48
N LEU A 27 -2.67 6.36 4.43
CA LEU A 27 -3.91 5.64 4.16
C LEU A 27 -4.91 6.51 3.38
N ARG A 28 -5.02 7.79 3.72
CA ARG A 28 -5.85 8.75 2.99
C ARG A 28 -5.46 8.85 1.51
N LEU A 29 -4.17 8.95 1.21
CA LEU A 29 -3.68 8.98 -0.16
C LEU A 29 -3.98 7.67 -0.91
N ALA A 30 -3.73 6.52 -0.28
CA ALA A 30 -4.01 5.22 -0.88
C ALA A 30 -5.52 5.03 -1.19
N VAL A 31 -6.40 5.50 -0.29
CA VAL A 31 -7.86 5.49 -0.49
C VAL A 31 -8.28 6.43 -1.61
N GLN A 32 -7.67 7.62 -1.73
CA GLN A 32 -7.94 8.54 -2.83
C GLN A 32 -7.53 7.94 -4.18
N ASN A 33 -6.35 7.33 -4.27
CA ASN A 33 -5.88 6.65 -5.46
C ASN A 33 -6.80 5.49 -5.87
N ALA A 34 -7.29 4.71 -4.90
CA ALA A 34 -8.26 3.66 -5.15
C ALA A 34 -9.62 4.18 -5.65
N LYS A 35 -10.11 5.30 -5.09
CA LYS A 35 -11.34 5.95 -5.56
C LYS A 35 -11.17 6.54 -6.96
N ALA A 36 -9.99 7.08 -7.29
CA ALA A 36 -9.71 7.65 -8.61
C ALA A 36 -9.80 6.62 -9.74
N VAL A 37 -9.58 5.34 -9.45
CA VAL A 37 -9.73 4.23 -10.41
C VAL A 37 -11.08 3.50 -10.28
N SER A 38 -12.06 4.12 -9.63
CA SER A 38 -13.39 3.55 -9.40
C SER A 38 -13.38 2.20 -8.67
N MET A 39 -12.42 1.98 -7.76
CA MET A 39 -12.45 0.80 -6.89
C MET A 39 -13.70 0.84 -6.00
N PRO A 40 -14.49 -0.26 -5.91
CA PRO A 40 -15.64 -0.34 -5.01
C PRO A 40 -15.25 -0.07 -3.55
N LYS A 41 -16.10 0.65 -2.82
CA LYS A 41 -15.89 0.98 -1.40
C LYS A 41 -15.69 -0.27 -0.54
N ASP A 42 -16.39 -1.36 -0.85
CA ASP A 42 -16.27 -2.63 -0.13
C ASP A 42 -14.86 -3.22 -0.23
N ASN A 43 -14.20 -3.09 -1.39
CA ASN A 43 -12.83 -3.56 -1.58
C ASN A 43 -11.83 -2.73 -0.77
N ILE A 44 -12.06 -1.41 -0.69
CA ILE A 44 -11.26 -0.49 0.13
C ILE A 44 -11.42 -0.85 1.61
N GLN A 45 -12.67 -1.01 2.08
CA GLN A 45 -12.95 -1.34 3.47
C GLN A 45 -12.39 -2.72 3.84
N ARG A 46 -12.51 -3.70 2.94
CA ARG A 46 -11.92 -5.03 3.14
C ARG A 46 -10.40 -4.97 3.28
N ALA A 47 -9.71 -4.14 2.51
CA ALA A 47 -8.26 -3.97 2.62
C ALA A 47 -7.86 -3.28 3.95
N ILE A 48 -8.62 -2.30 4.42
CA ILE A 48 -8.42 -1.65 5.73
C ILE A 48 -8.64 -2.66 6.86
N ASN A 49 -9.77 -3.39 6.83
CA ASN A 49 -10.10 -4.38 7.86
C ASN A 49 -9.07 -5.51 7.92
N LYS A 50 -8.52 -5.91 6.75
CA LYS A 50 -7.46 -6.92 6.69
C LYS A 50 -6.19 -6.48 7.43
N ALA A 51 -5.88 -5.18 7.43
CA ALA A 51 -4.76 -4.65 8.19
C ALA A 51 -5.02 -4.62 9.71
N SER A 52 -6.27 -4.36 10.12
CA SER A 52 -6.68 -4.33 11.55
C SER A 52 -6.89 -5.70 12.17
N ALA A 53 -7.18 -6.73 11.36
CA ALA A 53 -7.50 -8.07 11.84
C ALA A 53 -6.31 -8.84 12.45
N GLY A 54 -5.11 -8.23 12.53
CA GLY A 54 -3.96 -8.75 13.28
C GLY A 54 -3.30 -10.01 12.71
N ASP A 55 -3.96 -10.70 11.78
CA ASP A 55 -3.55 -12.01 11.28
C ASP A 55 -3.28 -11.94 9.77
N GLY A 56 -2.01 -11.90 9.40
CA GLY A 56 -1.57 -12.03 8.01
C GLY A 56 -0.49 -11.03 7.59
N GLU A 57 0.73 -11.57 7.50
CA GLU A 57 1.86 -11.06 6.72
C GLU A 57 2.43 -9.71 7.18
N ASN A 58 3.58 -9.75 7.87
CA ASN A 58 4.45 -8.60 8.04
C ASN A 58 4.88 -8.10 6.67
N TYR A 59 4.11 -7.17 6.11
CA TYR A 59 4.47 -6.49 4.88
C TYR A 59 5.64 -5.55 5.19
N GLU A 60 6.86 -6.01 4.91
CA GLU A 60 8.05 -5.20 5.09
C GLU A 60 8.29 -4.37 3.82
N ALA A 61 8.46 -3.06 4.01
CA ALA A 61 8.86 -2.17 2.94
C ALA A 61 10.36 -2.36 2.70
N VAL A 62 10.71 -3.02 1.60
CA VAL A 62 12.10 -3.24 1.22
C VAL A 62 12.46 -2.30 0.09
N ARG A 63 13.48 -1.47 0.33
CA ARG A 63 14.05 -0.59 -0.67
C ARG A 63 15.32 -1.23 -1.21
N TYR A 64 15.29 -1.58 -2.49
CA TYR A 64 16.48 -2.03 -3.21
C TYR A 64 17.09 -0.86 -3.96
N GLU A 65 18.40 -0.68 -3.77
CA GLU A 65 19.20 0.29 -4.51
C GLU A 65 20.17 -0.47 -5.39
N GLY A 66 20.22 -0.12 -6.68
CA GLY A 66 21.08 -0.78 -7.65
C GLY A 66 21.52 0.13 -8.78
N TYR A 67 22.59 -0.25 -9.46
CA TYR A 67 23.09 0.44 -10.64
C TYR A 67 22.84 -0.42 -11.88
N GLY A 68 22.17 0.15 -12.88
CA GLY A 68 21.95 -0.46 -14.18
C GLY A 68 23.13 -0.25 -15.14
N PRO A 69 23.09 -0.89 -16.33
CA PRO A 69 24.08 -0.68 -17.38
C PRO A 69 24.26 0.82 -17.70
N GLY A 70 25.51 1.29 -17.73
CA GLY A 70 25.81 2.71 -17.94
C GLY A 70 25.77 3.59 -16.68
N GLY A 71 25.70 3.01 -15.48
CA GLY A 71 25.81 3.75 -14.21
C GLY A 71 24.51 4.44 -13.76
N VAL A 72 23.38 4.06 -14.35
CA VAL A 72 22.07 4.62 -14.00
C VAL A 72 21.62 4.08 -12.64
N ALA A 73 21.33 4.96 -11.69
CA ALA A 73 20.82 4.57 -10.38
C ALA A 73 19.33 4.17 -10.47
N LEU A 74 18.99 3.02 -9.88
CA LEU A 74 17.64 2.48 -9.79
C LEU A 74 17.25 2.36 -8.33
N ILE A 75 16.09 2.92 -7.99
CA ILE A 75 15.43 2.73 -6.70
C ILE A 75 14.18 1.89 -6.95
N VAL A 76 14.15 0.68 -6.38
CA VAL A 76 13.00 -0.20 -6.46
C VAL A 76 12.39 -0.33 -5.07
N GLU A 77 11.18 0.23 -4.93
CA GLU A 77 10.37 0.07 -3.73
C GLU A 77 9.48 -1.15 -3.88
N ALA A 78 9.70 -2.15 -3.02
CA ALA A 78 8.93 -3.37 -2.99
C ALA A 78 8.21 -3.55 -1.64
N LEU A 79 7.06 -4.21 -1.69
CA LEU A 79 6.28 -4.61 -0.53
C LEU A 79 6.24 -6.14 -0.53
N THR A 80 6.94 -6.76 0.42
CA THR A 80 6.95 -8.22 0.63
C THR A 80 6.01 -8.57 1.75
#